data_AF-A0A397JGY8-F1
#
_entry.id   AF-A0A397JGY8-F1
#
_cell.length_a   1.000
_cell.length_b   1.000
_cell.length_c   1.000
_cell.angle_alpha   90.00
_cell.angle_beta   90.00
_cell.angle_gamma   90.00
#
_symmetry.space_group_name_H-M   'P 1'
#
loop_
_entity.id
_entity.type
_entity.pdbx_description
1 polymer ?
#
loop_
_entity_poly.entity_id
_entity_poly.type
_entity_poly.pdbx_seq_one_letter_code
_entity_poly.pdbx_strand_id
1 'polypeptide(L)'
;MFKRNNLKYLGLAIATIFCFHWILTIVNPKSSFSRPWGVTELDTTQDDTYIQDQKTINDPNKTKPTQTGKAKAAFVNNIPKYNNNKQIIFSSTFNNNDDLLVTNINECPKLNSRNNNNLPTSVHDLRPDDIKLILALGDSITTAFGADAKCKDDGGDNNYLEELYEYRGVSYAMGGDDGAISLANFYKHYSPELRGASVGNHIVEICYGILCPPKQYHPELDNLNAALTGAMVKNLDYEIDYLLSQYEKESEEFKNSFKFLNLFIGSNDICLICSHSIPWITEKKFERYLMNAIEKIRLNIPNVIINIMDEFNVSQIYNLTKGQTEYCTKLAALPNFECECAFIEGPIGVHNRRQMDELSRKYNEAIKRIVQYYSEQPSNTFAVINHHFEYILTSFPIDSLSCVDCFHPSTKLHQLVAKTLWNSLPFSSLGPKLVNWESDKKIRCWNEQDRIRIR
;
A
#
# COMPACT_ATOMS: atom_id res chain seq x y z
N MET A 1 -19.94 -41.63 19.86
CA MET A 1 -19.76 -42.15 18.48
C MET A 1 -20.25 -41.10 17.47
N PHE A 2 -19.54 -39.97 17.39
CA PHE A 2 -19.86 -38.83 16.54
C PHE A 2 -19.02 -38.91 15.24
N LYS A 3 -19.54 -39.56 14.20
CA LYS A 3 -19.02 -39.51 12.82
C LYS A 3 -19.98 -38.70 11.92
N ARG A 4 -20.19 -37.42 12.25
CA ARG A 4 -21.03 -36.49 11.44
C ARG A 4 -20.42 -35.11 11.19
N ASN A 5 -19.25 -34.78 11.75
CA ASN A 5 -18.57 -33.48 11.52
C ASN A 5 -17.65 -33.44 10.28
N ASN A 6 -17.41 -34.58 9.60
CA ASN A 6 -16.60 -34.63 8.37
C ASN A 6 -17.31 -34.08 7.12
N LEU A 7 -18.61 -33.77 7.18
CA LEU A 7 -19.34 -33.20 6.03
C LEU A 7 -19.19 -31.67 5.88
N LYS A 8 -18.69 -30.95 6.90
CA LYS A 8 -18.60 -29.48 6.84
C LYS A 8 -17.29 -28.97 6.23
N TYR A 9 -16.18 -29.70 6.38
CA TYR A 9 -14.90 -29.35 5.71
C TYR A 9 -14.87 -29.71 4.22
N LEU A 10 -15.77 -30.60 3.76
CA LEU A 10 -16.08 -30.77 2.33
C LEU A 10 -16.66 -29.48 1.72
N GLY A 11 -17.26 -28.60 2.52
CA GLY A 11 -17.71 -27.27 2.08
C GLY A 11 -16.57 -26.34 1.68
N LEU A 12 -15.39 -26.46 2.30
CA LEU A 12 -14.19 -25.69 1.94
C LEU A 12 -13.54 -26.19 0.64
N ALA A 13 -13.63 -27.50 0.40
CA ALA A 13 -13.25 -28.10 -0.89
C ALA A 13 -14.20 -27.70 -2.04
N ILE A 14 -15.45 -27.34 -1.73
CA ILE A 14 -16.42 -26.80 -2.69
C ILE A 14 -16.15 -25.30 -2.97
N ALA A 15 -15.62 -24.55 -1.99
CA ALA A 15 -15.19 -23.17 -2.22
C ALA A 15 -14.04 -23.07 -3.25
N THR A 16 -13.14 -24.04 -3.30
CA THR A 16 -11.98 -24.05 -4.22
C THR A 16 -12.33 -24.56 -5.63
N ILE A 17 -13.24 -25.52 -5.77
CA ILE A 17 -13.64 -26.04 -7.10
C ILE A 17 -14.53 -25.05 -7.87
N PHE A 18 -15.36 -24.25 -7.19
CA PHE A 18 -16.20 -23.22 -7.83
C PHE A 18 -15.45 -21.93 -8.20
N CYS A 19 -14.34 -21.60 -7.53
CA CYS A 19 -13.39 -20.59 -8.00
C CYS A 19 -12.69 -21.01 -9.32
N PHE A 20 -12.54 -22.31 -9.57
CA PHE A 20 -11.76 -22.85 -10.69
C PHE A 20 -12.54 -23.15 -11.99
N HIS A 21 -13.88 -23.14 -12.00
CA HIS A 21 -14.66 -23.42 -13.24
C HIS A 21 -15.37 -22.19 -13.84
N TRP A 22 -15.54 -21.11 -13.08
CA TRP A 22 -16.41 -19.98 -13.48
C TRP A 22 -15.65 -18.74 -13.98
N ILE A 23 -14.36 -18.63 -13.69
CA ILE A 23 -13.46 -17.67 -14.35
C ILE A 23 -13.07 -18.22 -15.74
N LEU A 24 -13.99 -18.17 -16.71
CA LEU A 24 -13.61 -17.97 -18.13
C LEU A 24 -13.22 -19.18 -19.00
N THR A 25 -13.98 -20.27 -18.98
CA THR A 25 -14.16 -21.05 -20.22
C THR A 25 -15.03 -20.30 -21.25
N ILE A 26 -15.83 -19.32 -20.84
CA ILE A 26 -16.93 -18.71 -21.61
C ILE A 26 -17.04 -17.27 -21.06
N VAL A 27 -16.50 -16.21 -21.68
CA VAL A 27 -17.11 -15.42 -22.76
C VAL A 27 -15.96 -14.66 -23.47
N ASN A 28 -15.41 -14.97 -24.64
CA ASN A 28 -15.69 -15.96 -25.68
C ASN A 28 -14.52 -15.92 -26.71
N PRO A 29 -13.62 -16.91 -26.82
CA PRO A 29 -12.73 -17.04 -27.97
C PRO A 29 -13.28 -18.12 -28.91
N LYS A 30 -13.64 -17.75 -30.14
CA LYS A 30 -13.71 -18.72 -31.24
C LYS A 30 -12.90 -18.22 -32.41
N SER A 31 -11.76 -18.87 -32.61
CA SER A 31 -11.07 -18.91 -33.90
C SER A 31 -11.76 -19.93 -34.80
N SER A 32 -12.16 -19.50 -35.99
CA SER A 32 -12.29 -20.39 -37.14
C SER A 32 -11.91 -19.61 -38.39
N PHE A 33 -10.93 -20.14 -39.11
CA PHE A 33 -10.41 -19.67 -40.40
C PHE A 33 -11.49 -19.27 -41.41
N SER A 34 -11.39 -18.06 -41.99
CA SER A 34 -11.52 -17.80 -43.44
C SER A 34 -11.15 -16.35 -43.80
N ARG A 35 -10.58 -16.21 -45.01
CA ARG A 35 -9.85 -15.07 -45.61
C ARG A 35 -10.71 -13.83 -46.01
N PRO A 36 -10.11 -12.72 -46.51
CA PRO A 36 -10.49 -11.34 -46.20
C PRO A 36 -11.41 -10.71 -47.25
N TRP A 37 -12.22 -9.73 -46.83
CA TRP A 37 -12.80 -8.71 -47.71
C TRP A 37 -12.78 -7.35 -47.00
N GLY A 38 -12.47 -6.31 -47.78
CA GLY A 38 -12.10 -4.99 -47.29
C GLY A 38 -13.24 -4.12 -46.72
N VAL A 39 -12.80 -2.96 -46.26
CA VAL A 39 -13.31 -1.60 -46.55
C VAL A 39 -13.76 -0.79 -45.31
N THR A 40 -13.10 0.38 -45.21
CA THR A 40 -13.45 1.69 -44.62
C THR A 40 -13.44 1.98 -43.12
N GLU A 41 -12.67 3.04 -42.82
CA GLU A 41 -12.71 3.93 -41.65
C GLU A 41 -14.13 4.36 -41.28
N LEU A 42 -14.37 4.58 -39.97
CA LEU A 42 -15.20 5.66 -39.47
C LEU A 42 -14.85 5.96 -38.01
N ASP A 43 -14.33 7.18 -37.85
CA ASP A 43 -14.15 7.94 -36.63
C ASP A 43 -15.51 8.24 -35.97
N THR A 44 -15.64 8.11 -34.65
CA THR A 44 -16.64 8.85 -33.87
C THR A 44 -16.28 8.91 -32.38
N THR A 45 -16.03 10.14 -31.94
CA THR A 45 -16.12 10.64 -30.57
C THR A 45 -17.57 10.80 -30.09
N GLN A 46 -17.74 10.89 -28.77
CA GLN A 46 -18.92 11.27 -27.95
C GLN A 46 -19.76 10.12 -27.39
N ASP A 47 -19.84 10.05 -26.05
CA ASP A 47 -21.01 10.58 -25.36
C ASP A 47 -20.76 10.83 -23.87
N ASP A 48 -21.04 12.07 -23.46
CA ASP A 48 -21.25 12.53 -22.09
C ASP A 48 -22.70 13.07 -22.03
N THR A 49 -23.32 12.95 -20.84
CA THR A 49 -24.55 13.61 -20.35
C THR A 49 -25.89 12.84 -20.38
N TYR A 50 -26.37 12.53 -19.17
CA TYR A 50 -27.76 12.58 -18.66
C TYR A 50 -27.58 12.70 -17.13
N ILE A 51 -28.19 13.60 -16.35
CA ILE A 51 -29.60 13.97 -16.21
C ILE A 51 -29.71 15.43 -15.71
N GLN A 52 -30.67 16.17 -16.27
CA GLN A 52 -31.12 17.49 -15.84
C GLN A 52 -32.34 17.42 -14.89
N ASP A 53 -32.36 18.38 -13.98
CA ASP A 53 -33.46 19.24 -13.52
C ASP A 53 -34.71 18.68 -12.79
N GLN A 54 -34.90 19.17 -11.56
CA GLN A 54 -36.20 19.50 -10.99
C GLN A 54 -36.35 21.02 -10.83
N LYS A 55 -37.52 21.51 -11.27
CA LYS A 55 -38.01 22.90 -11.28
C LYS A 55 -38.25 23.47 -9.88
N THR A 56 -37.98 24.77 -9.71
CA THR A 56 -38.72 25.63 -8.78
C THR A 56 -38.99 27.03 -9.36
N ILE A 57 -40.17 27.54 -8.99
CA ILE A 57 -40.89 28.72 -9.46
C ILE A 57 -40.35 30.01 -8.78
N ASN A 58 -40.45 31.14 -9.48
CA ASN A 58 -40.03 32.48 -9.06
C ASN A 58 -40.86 33.07 -7.90
N ASP A 59 -40.19 33.79 -6.98
CA ASP A 59 -40.76 34.90 -6.18
C ASP A 59 -39.72 36.06 -6.13
N PRO A 60 -40.06 37.29 -6.53
CA PRO A 60 -39.15 38.42 -6.55
C PRO A 60 -39.33 39.31 -5.31
N ASN A 61 -38.44 39.21 -4.32
CA ASN A 61 -38.10 40.33 -3.41
C ASN A 61 -37.00 39.92 -2.41
N LYS A 62 -35.77 40.43 -2.61
CA LYS A 62 -34.89 41.07 -1.59
C LYS A 62 -33.40 40.99 -1.96
N THR A 63 -32.84 42.18 -2.19
CA THR A 63 -31.52 42.70 -1.76
C THR A 63 -30.31 41.75 -1.59
N LYS A 64 -29.28 42.01 -2.41
CA LYS A 64 -27.82 41.71 -2.29
C LYS A 64 -27.29 41.74 -0.83
N PRO A 65 -26.20 40.99 -0.47
CA PRO A 65 -24.88 41.21 -1.06
C PRO A 65 -23.89 40.01 -1.20
N THR A 66 -22.81 40.34 -1.90
CA THR A 66 -21.43 39.77 -1.89
C THR A 66 -21.15 38.46 -2.64
N GLN A 67 -20.35 38.62 -3.70
CA GLN A 67 -19.74 37.61 -4.54
C GLN A 67 -18.61 36.88 -3.78
N THR A 68 -18.66 35.56 -3.74
CA THR A 68 -17.49 34.70 -3.60
C THR A 68 -17.28 33.97 -4.92
N GLY A 69 -16.21 34.33 -5.63
CA GLY A 69 -15.81 33.71 -6.88
C GLY A 69 -15.42 32.24 -6.67
N LYS A 70 -16.03 31.34 -7.43
CA LYS A 70 -15.60 29.94 -7.55
C LYS A 70 -14.37 29.90 -8.46
N ALA A 71 -13.20 29.58 -7.90
CA ALA A 71 -12.04 29.21 -8.68
C ALA A 71 -12.28 27.83 -9.30
N LYS A 72 -12.34 27.76 -10.64
CA LYS A 72 -12.23 26.51 -11.39
C LYS A 72 -10.74 26.25 -11.65
N ALA A 73 -10.20 25.17 -11.10
CA ALA A 73 -8.87 24.68 -11.49
C ALA A 73 -8.95 24.11 -12.92
N ALA A 74 -8.25 24.74 -13.85
CA ALA A 74 -8.03 24.22 -15.20
C ALA A 74 -6.65 23.56 -15.25
N PHE A 75 -6.60 22.25 -15.48
CA PHE A 75 -5.37 21.52 -15.73
C PHE A 75 -4.89 21.82 -17.15
N VAL A 76 -3.76 22.52 -17.27
CA VAL A 76 -3.03 22.71 -18.53
C VAL A 76 -1.93 21.65 -18.60
N ASN A 77 -2.02 20.76 -19.59
CA ASN A 77 -0.99 19.78 -19.92
C ASN A 77 0.26 20.50 -20.47
N ASN A 78 1.29 20.66 -19.65
CA ASN A 78 2.65 20.93 -20.12
C ASN A 78 3.62 20.00 -19.39
N ILE A 79 4.06 18.94 -20.09
CA ILE A 79 5.05 17.97 -19.60
C ILE A 79 6.44 18.44 -20.06
N PRO A 80 7.38 18.80 -19.16
CA PRO A 80 8.77 18.98 -19.54
C PRO A 80 9.45 17.61 -19.68
N LYS A 81 10.14 17.37 -20.80
CA LYS A 81 11.04 16.21 -20.96
C LYS A 81 12.26 16.38 -20.06
N TYR A 82 12.42 15.51 -19.07
CA TYR A 82 13.65 15.41 -18.27
C TYR A 82 14.63 14.40 -18.87
N ASN A 83 15.89 14.79 -18.91
CA ASN A 83 17.01 14.05 -19.47
C ASN A 83 17.65 13.21 -18.35
N ASN A 84 17.51 11.88 -18.39
CA ASN A 84 18.16 10.96 -17.46
C ASN A 84 19.60 10.72 -17.92
N ASN A 85 20.60 11.17 -17.15
CA ASN A 85 21.96 10.59 -17.14
C ASN A 85 22.78 11.14 -15.96
N LYS A 86 22.60 10.53 -14.78
CA LYS A 86 23.64 10.33 -13.75
C LYS A 86 23.06 9.48 -12.61
N GLN A 87 23.27 8.16 -12.67
CA GLN A 87 23.16 7.30 -11.50
C GLN A 87 24.31 7.66 -10.56
N ILE A 88 24.00 8.33 -9.45
CA ILE A 88 24.93 8.50 -8.34
C ILE A 88 24.69 7.31 -7.41
N ILE A 89 25.64 6.38 -7.38
CA ILE A 89 25.65 5.29 -6.40
C ILE A 89 25.97 5.94 -5.04
N PHE A 90 24.94 6.20 -4.23
CA PHE A 90 25.14 6.56 -2.83
C PHE A 90 25.44 5.30 -2.04
N SER A 91 26.73 5.11 -1.73
CA SER A 91 27.15 4.25 -0.63
C SER A 91 26.51 4.78 0.66
N SER A 92 25.84 3.90 1.41
CA SER A 92 25.11 4.16 2.64
C SER A 92 26.02 4.52 3.82
N THR A 93 26.84 5.56 3.70
CA THR A 93 27.51 6.14 4.87
C THR A 93 26.58 7.21 5.45
N PHE A 94 25.75 6.78 6.42
CA PHE A 94 25.08 7.62 7.40
C PHE A 94 26.14 8.37 8.22
N ASN A 95 26.75 9.41 7.63
CA ASN A 95 27.81 10.19 8.28
C ASN A 95 27.23 11.44 8.96
N ASN A 96 26.37 11.24 9.95
CA ASN A 96 26.42 12.06 11.16
C ASN A 96 26.97 11.15 12.24
N ASN A 97 28.16 11.46 12.78
CA ASN A 97 28.83 10.68 13.84
C ASN A 97 28.05 10.64 15.17
N ASP A 98 26.81 11.12 15.20
CA ASP A 98 25.96 11.31 16.39
C ASP A 98 24.68 10.46 16.38
N ASP A 99 24.41 9.67 15.33
CA ASP A 99 23.22 8.82 15.27
C ASP A 99 23.37 7.57 16.16
N LEU A 100 22.53 7.48 17.20
CA LEU A 100 22.42 6.28 18.03
C LEU A 100 21.61 5.20 17.29
N LEU A 101 22.24 4.04 17.08
CA LEU A 101 21.65 2.88 16.42
C LEU A 101 21.46 1.73 17.41
N VAL A 102 20.27 1.13 17.45
CA VAL A 102 19.90 0.08 18.41
C VAL A 102 19.26 -1.13 17.72
N THR A 103 19.17 -2.25 18.44
CA THR A 103 18.47 -3.45 17.95
C THR A 103 17.00 -3.47 18.31
N ASN A 104 16.65 -2.92 19.46
CA ASN A 104 15.31 -2.82 19.99
C ASN A 104 14.99 -1.34 20.26
N ILE A 105 13.82 -0.87 19.80
CA ILE A 105 13.42 0.53 19.96
C ILE A 105 13.41 0.98 21.43
N ASN A 106 13.17 0.07 22.37
CA ASN A 106 13.17 0.38 23.80
C ASN A 106 14.54 0.81 24.35
N GLU A 107 15.63 0.52 23.62
CA GLU A 107 16.97 1.01 23.93
C GLU A 107 17.16 2.49 23.56
N CYS A 108 16.26 3.05 22.72
CA CYS A 108 16.32 4.46 22.38
C CYS A 108 15.88 5.35 23.54
N PRO A 109 16.58 6.47 23.79
CA PRO A 109 16.12 7.45 24.77
C PRO A 109 14.75 8.00 24.37
N LYS A 110 13.91 8.30 25.37
CA LYS A 110 12.67 9.05 25.16
C LYS A 110 13.02 10.50 24.81
N LEU A 111 12.15 11.14 24.02
CA LEU A 111 12.22 12.58 23.79
C LEU A 111 11.67 13.31 25.01
N ASN A 112 12.23 14.48 25.31
CA ASN A 112 11.68 15.39 26.28
C ASN A 112 10.35 15.91 25.76
N SER A 113 9.32 15.84 26.61
CA SER A 113 8.00 16.36 26.28
C SER A 113 8.10 17.84 25.92
N ARG A 114 7.46 18.23 24.82
CA ARG A 114 7.29 19.63 24.47
C ARG A 114 6.49 20.34 25.57
N ASN A 115 6.92 21.52 25.96
CA ASN A 115 6.11 22.39 26.81
C ASN A 115 4.97 23.02 25.98
N ASN A 116 3.96 23.56 26.66
CA ASN A 116 2.79 24.16 26.00
C ASN A 116 3.13 25.32 25.04
N ASN A 117 4.31 25.95 25.17
CA ASN A 117 4.75 27.03 24.29
C ASN A 117 5.43 26.53 23.01
N ASN A 118 5.76 25.24 22.92
CA ASN A 118 6.53 24.64 21.84
C ASN A 118 5.82 23.45 21.16
N LEU A 119 4.51 23.29 21.39
CA LEU A 119 3.71 22.28 20.68
C LEU A 119 3.72 22.56 19.17
N PRO A 120 3.78 21.51 18.32
CA PRO A 120 3.76 21.73 16.88
C PRO A 120 2.41 22.29 16.46
N THR A 121 2.43 23.27 15.56
CA THR A 121 1.25 23.82 14.90
C THR A 121 1.23 23.51 13.40
N SER A 122 2.24 22.78 12.93
CA SER A 122 2.45 22.48 11.52
C SER A 122 3.03 21.09 11.34
N VAL A 123 2.60 20.40 10.28
CA VAL A 123 3.19 19.13 9.81
C VAL A 123 4.70 19.25 9.54
N HIS A 124 5.20 20.46 9.30
CA HIS A 124 6.61 20.74 9.06
C HIS A 124 7.51 20.73 10.31
N ASP A 125 6.93 20.59 11.51
CA ASP A 125 7.67 20.56 12.80
C ASP A 125 7.36 19.29 13.61
N LEU A 126 7.02 18.17 12.95
CA LEU A 126 6.64 16.94 13.67
C LEU A 126 7.82 16.04 14.03
N ARG A 127 7.77 15.53 15.25
CA ARG A 127 8.55 14.40 15.77
C ARG A 127 7.64 13.19 16.01
N PRO A 128 8.19 12.01 16.33
CA PRO A 128 7.38 10.83 16.58
C PRO A 128 6.47 10.95 17.80
N ASP A 129 6.86 11.71 18.82
CA ASP A 129 6.04 11.97 20.01
C ASP A 129 4.86 12.92 19.73
N ASP A 130 4.86 13.62 18.59
CA ASP A 130 3.78 14.51 18.15
C ASP A 130 2.66 13.75 17.41
N ILE A 131 2.92 12.51 16.96
CA ILE A 131 1.94 11.65 16.27
C ILE A 131 1.12 10.87 17.31
N LYS A 132 -0.21 10.97 17.24
CA LYS A 132 -1.13 10.28 18.16
C LYS A 132 -1.99 9.22 17.49
N LEU A 133 -2.17 9.28 16.17
CA LEU A 133 -2.82 8.24 15.38
C LEU A 133 -1.90 7.78 14.25
N ILE A 134 -1.78 6.48 14.08
CA ILE A 134 -1.21 5.85 12.89
C ILE A 134 -2.34 5.20 12.07
N LEU A 135 -2.29 5.35 10.75
CA LEU A 135 -3.31 4.86 9.83
C LEU A 135 -2.66 4.16 8.64
N ALA A 136 -3.37 3.27 7.96
CA ALA A 136 -2.91 2.74 6.69
C ALA A 136 -4.01 2.47 5.67
N LEU A 137 -3.61 2.61 4.40
CA LEU A 137 -4.32 2.16 3.21
C LEU A 137 -3.36 1.26 2.41
N GLY A 138 -3.86 0.20 1.78
CA GLY A 138 -3.03 -0.64 0.95
C GLY A 138 -3.57 -2.03 0.67
N ASP A 139 -2.69 -2.90 0.20
CA ASP A 139 -3.03 -4.27 -0.19
C ASP A 139 -2.58 -5.33 0.84
N SER A 140 -2.52 -6.59 0.39
CA SER A 140 -2.09 -7.77 1.15
C SER A 140 -0.72 -7.58 1.82
N ILE A 141 0.19 -6.81 1.24
CA ILE A 141 1.47 -6.50 1.87
C ILE A 141 1.25 -5.64 3.12
N THR A 142 0.33 -4.67 3.09
CA THR A 142 0.03 -3.84 4.27
C THR A 142 -0.77 -4.62 5.33
N THR A 143 -1.56 -5.61 4.94
CA THR A 143 -2.25 -6.53 5.86
C THR A 143 -1.31 -7.54 6.54
N ALA A 144 -0.08 -7.70 6.03
CA ALA A 144 0.87 -8.74 6.41
C ALA A 144 0.31 -10.16 6.18
N PHE A 145 -0.29 -10.37 5.01
CA PHE A 145 -0.77 -11.69 4.59
C PHE A 145 0.36 -12.73 4.65
N GLY A 146 0.13 -13.81 5.39
CA GLY A 146 1.07 -14.93 5.54
C GLY A 146 2.40 -14.58 6.23
N ALA A 147 2.57 -13.38 6.79
CA ALA A 147 3.89 -12.91 7.22
C ALA A 147 4.54 -13.76 8.33
N ASP A 148 3.76 -14.18 9.33
CA ASP A 148 4.22 -14.96 10.50
C ASP A 148 3.67 -16.40 10.49
N ALA A 149 3.29 -16.89 9.32
CA ALA A 149 2.80 -18.25 9.17
C ALA A 149 3.90 -19.28 9.48
N LYS A 150 3.52 -20.33 10.21
CA LYS A 150 4.42 -21.45 10.53
C LYS A 150 4.26 -22.56 9.50
N CYS A 151 5.25 -22.72 8.62
CA CYS A 151 5.23 -23.79 7.63
C CYS A 151 5.96 -25.05 8.14
N LYS A 152 5.81 -26.16 7.39
CA LYS A 152 6.20 -27.52 7.81
C LYS A 152 7.63 -27.69 8.34
N ASP A 153 8.58 -26.86 7.93
CA ASP A 153 9.97 -26.95 8.37
C ASP A 153 10.23 -26.29 9.74
N ASP A 154 9.27 -25.54 10.29
CA ASP A 154 9.34 -24.91 11.61
C ASP A 154 8.59 -25.71 12.71
N GLY A 155 8.20 -26.95 12.42
CA GLY A 155 7.47 -27.82 13.36
C GLY A 155 5.99 -27.48 13.52
N GLY A 156 5.39 -26.78 12.54
CA GLY A 156 3.97 -26.46 12.52
C GLY A 156 3.08 -27.70 12.27
N ASP A 157 1.97 -27.81 13.01
CA ASP A 157 0.90 -28.74 12.70
C ASP A 157 0.26 -28.36 11.35
N ASN A 158 -0.22 -29.35 10.59
CA ASN A 158 -0.86 -29.18 9.27
C ASN A 158 -2.23 -28.46 9.34
N ASN A 159 -2.30 -27.28 9.98
CA ASN A 159 -3.50 -26.47 10.03
C ASN A 159 -3.55 -25.57 8.79
N TYR A 160 -4.03 -26.13 7.68
CA TYR A 160 -4.21 -25.43 6.40
C TYR A 160 -5.06 -24.14 6.48
N LEU A 161 -5.74 -23.88 7.61
CA LEU A 161 -6.47 -22.63 7.82
C LEU A 161 -5.55 -21.46 8.18
N GLU A 162 -4.42 -21.70 8.86
CA GLU A 162 -3.43 -20.66 9.18
C GLU A 162 -2.66 -20.16 7.94
N GLU A 163 -2.75 -20.90 6.82
CA GLU A 163 -2.20 -20.51 5.51
C GLU A 163 -2.98 -19.36 4.84
N LEU A 164 -4.15 -18.95 5.35
CA LEU A 164 -4.97 -17.87 4.75
C LEU A 164 -5.19 -16.70 5.72
N TYR A 165 -4.20 -16.43 6.57
CA TYR A 165 -4.30 -15.42 7.63
C TYR A 165 -3.55 -14.15 7.27
N GLU A 166 -4.14 -13.03 7.68
CA GLU A 166 -3.50 -11.71 7.71
C GLU A 166 -2.91 -11.49 9.11
N TYR A 167 -1.59 -11.38 9.19
CA TYR A 167 -0.88 -11.18 10.46
C TYR A 167 -0.75 -9.69 10.76
N ARG A 168 -1.91 -9.03 10.88
CA ARG A 168 -2.04 -7.57 11.03
C ARG A 168 -1.11 -6.99 12.11
N GLY A 169 -0.94 -7.71 13.22
CA GLY A 169 -0.11 -7.35 14.37
C GLY A 169 1.40 -7.26 14.11
N VAL A 170 1.92 -7.82 13.01
CA VAL A 170 3.34 -7.73 12.61
C VAL A 170 3.58 -6.94 11.32
N SER A 171 2.54 -6.29 10.79
CA SER A 171 2.66 -5.42 9.62
C SER A 171 3.75 -4.36 9.80
N TYR A 172 4.53 -4.11 8.75
CA TYR A 172 5.64 -3.15 8.78
C TYR A 172 5.15 -1.74 9.12
N ALA A 173 3.94 -1.40 8.66
CA ALA A 173 3.32 -0.11 8.85
C ALA A 173 2.53 -0.05 10.16
N MET A 174 1.71 -1.09 10.42
CA MET A 174 0.63 -1.00 11.40
C MET A 174 0.74 -1.98 12.57
N GLY A 175 1.71 -2.89 12.57
CA GLY A 175 1.78 -3.96 13.56
C GLY A 175 1.98 -3.46 15.00
N GLY A 176 1.01 -3.71 15.87
CA GLY A 176 0.99 -3.27 17.26
C GLY A 176 1.24 -4.37 18.29
N ASP A 177 1.52 -5.60 17.85
CA ASP A 177 1.81 -6.72 18.76
C ASP A 177 3.08 -6.43 19.56
N ASP A 178 3.12 -6.94 20.80
CA ASP A 178 4.26 -6.73 21.70
C ASP A 178 5.55 -7.27 21.07
N GLY A 179 6.54 -6.38 20.90
CA GLY A 179 7.84 -6.73 20.31
C GLY A 179 7.89 -6.73 18.78
N ALA A 180 6.76 -6.47 18.08
CA ALA A 180 6.78 -6.32 16.62
C ALA A 180 7.66 -5.13 16.21
N ILE A 181 8.54 -5.34 15.22
CA ILE A 181 9.36 -4.29 14.61
C ILE A 181 8.56 -3.68 13.46
N SER A 182 7.88 -2.57 13.76
CA SER A 182 6.95 -1.88 12.87
C SER A 182 7.01 -0.36 13.10
N LEU A 183 6.52 0.42 12.13
CA LEU A 183 6.35 1.86 12.31
C LEU A 183 5.44 2.17 13.50
N ALA A 184 4.32 1.45 13.65
CA ALA A 184 3.41 1.62 14.78
C ALA A 184 4.10 1.49 16.13
N ASN A 185 4.87 0.44 16.37
CA ASN A 185 5.58 0.27 17.64
C ASN A 185 6.75 1.26 17.80
N PHE A 186 7.38 1.69 16.72
CA PHE A 186 8.39 2.74 16.77
C PHE A 186 7.78 4.08 17.20
N TYR A 187 6.65 4.48 16.62
CA TYR A 187 5.92 5.66 17.07
C TYR A 187 5.42 5.50 18.52
N LYS A 188 4.88 4.33 18.89
CA LYS A 188 4.37 4.04 20.25
C LYS A 188 5.45 4.18 21.32
N HIS A 189 6.71 3.87 20.99
CA HIS A 189 7.83 4.12 21.89
C HIS A 189 7.94 5.61 22.25
N TYR A 190 7.81 6.52 21.29
CA TYR A 190 7.91 7.96 21.53
C TYR A 190 6.59 8.61 21.96
N SER A 191 5.47 8.01 21.57
CA SER A 191 4.11 8.45 21.87
C SER A 191 3.35 7.31 22.56
N PRO A 192 3.44 7.17 23.90
CA PRO A 192 2.85 6.03 24.61
C PRO A 192 1.32 5.87 24.46
N GLU A 193 0.63 6.96 24.09
CA GLU A 193 -0.81 7.01 23.86
C GLU A 193 -1.20 6.79 22.40
N LEU A 194 -0.24 6.45 21.51
CA LEU A 194 -0.52 6.19 20.10
C LEU A 194 -1.64 5.16 19.94
N ARG A 195 -2.62 5.47 19.08
CA ARG A 195 -3.69 4.54 18.68
C ARG A 195 -3.68 4.27 17.18
N GLY A 196 -4.47 3.29 16.78
CA GLY A 196 -4.70 2.91 15.38
C GLY A 196 -3.90 1.71 14.89
N ALA A 197 -2.89 1.27 15.64
CA ALA A 197 -2.11 0.07 15.33
C ALA A 197 -3.00 -1.18 15.32
N SER A 198 -2.74 -2.09 14.39
CA SER A 198 -3.43 -3.37 14.30
C SER A 198 -2.82 -4.40 15.24
N VAL A 199 -3.59 -5.39 15.67
CA VAL A 199 -3.15 -6.43 16.61
C VAL A 199 -3.56 -7.83 16.16
N GLY A 200 -2.77 -8.82 16.52
CA GLY A 200 -3.04 -10.23 16.26
C GLY A 200 -3.13 -10.57 14.77
N ASN A 201 -3.97 -11.57 14.48
CA ASN A 201 -4.21 -12.08 13.15
C ASN A 201 -5.66 -12.56 13.00
N HIS A 202 -6.14 -12.64 11.77
CA HIS A 202 -7.43 -13.21 11.43
C HIS A 202 -7.41 -13.77 10.01
N ILE A 203 -8.50 -14.44 9.63
CA ILE A 203 -8.68 -14.93 8.26
C ILE A 203 -8.73 -13.75 7.27
N VAL A 204 -8.17 -13.96 6.08
CA VAL A 204 -8.02 -12.97 5.02
C VAL A 204 -9.31 -12.21 4.67
N GLU A 205 -9.14 -10.91 4.41
CA GLU A 205 -10.17 -10.02 3.89
C GLU A 205 -9.88 -9.72 2.41
N ILE A 206 -10.76 -10.20 1.53
CA ILE A 206 -10.54 -10.18 0.07
C ILE A 206 -11.21 -8.97 -0.56
N CYS A 207 -10.44 -8.19 -1.33
CA CYS A 207 -10.98 -7.16 -2.21
C CYS A 207 -10.21 -7.11 -3.52
N TYR A 208 -10.72 -7.79 -4.55
CA TYR A 208 -10.06 -7.88 -5.84
C TYR A 208 -10.89 -7.25 -6.96
N GLY A 209 -10.55 -6.02 -7.32
CA GLY A 209 -11.17 -5.31 -8.43
C GLY A 209 -12.63 -4.94 -8.16
N ILE A 210 -13.57 -5.74 -8.67
CA ILE A 210 -15.00 -5.54 -8.40
C ILE A 210 -15.52 -6.45 -7.28
N LEU A 211 -14.72 -7.42 -6.84
CA LEU A 211 -15.06 -8.38 -5.79
C LEU A 211 -14.53 -7.88 -4.44
N CYS A 212 -15.26 -6.98 -3.79
CA CYS A 212 -14.96 -6.53 -2.43
C CYS A 212 -16.21 -6.77 -1.57
N PRO A 213 -16.34 -7.95 -0.93
CA PRO A 213 -17.50 -8.26 -0.09
C PRO A 213 -17.68 -7.23 1.03
N PRO A 214 -18.91 -6.77 1.31
CA PRO A 214 -19.14 -5.84 2.40
C PRO A 214 -18.96 -6.54 3.76
N LYS A 215 -18.60 -5.76 4.79
CA LYS A 215 -18.56 -6.19 6.21
C LYS A 215 -17.58 -7.35 6.51
N GLN A 216 -16.45 -7.35 5.82
CA GLN A 216 -15.37 -8.32 6.03
C GLN A 216 -14.38 -7.88 7.12
N TYR A 217 -14.20 -6.56 7.30
CA TYR A 217 -13.32 -5.99 8.31
C TYR A 217 -13.53 -6.55 9.71
N HIS A 218 -12.43 -6.66 10.46
CA HIS A 218 -12.36 -7.00 11.87
C HIS A 218 -11.87 -5.80 12.71
N PRO A 219 -12.73 -4.78 12.99
CA PRO A 219 -12.33 -3.51 13.59
C PRO A 219 -11.50 -3.58 14.87
N GLU A 220 -11.77 -4.58 15.73
CA GLU A 220 -11.05 -4.76 17.01
C GLU A 220 -9.59 -5.20 16.80
N LEU A 221 -9.28 -5.82 15.65
CA LEU A 221 -7.94 -6.27 15.27
C LEU A 221 -7.30 -5.28 14.28
N ASP A 222 -8.03 -4.89 13.25
CA ASP A 222 -7.54 -3.98 12.19
C ASP A 222 -7.26 -2.57 12.71
N ASN A 223 -8.10 -2.08 13.61
CA ASN A 223 -8.09 -0.69 14.08
C ASN A 223 -8.13 0.29 12.88
N LEU A 224 -7.09 1.12 12.70
CA LEU A 224 -7.02 2.10 11.61
C LEU A 224 -6.20 1.60 10.40
N ASN A 225 -5.96 0.30 10.30
CA ASN A 225 -5.41 -0.32 9.10
C ASN A 225 -6.54 -0.77 8.17
N ALA A 226 -6.83 0.03 7.16
CA ALA A 226 -7.92 -0.23 6.23
C ALA A 226 -7.52 -1.08 5.02
N ALA A 227 -6.25 -1.51 4.94
CA ALA A 227 -5.76 -2.32 3.84
C ALA A 227 -6.53 -3.63 3.66
N LEU A 228 -6.59 -4.14 2.43
CA LEU A 228 -7.30 -5.36 2.07
C LEU A 228 -6.49 -6.22 1.12
N THR A 229 -6.49 -7.53 1.34
CA THR A 229 -5.81 -8.47 0.43
C THR A 229 -6.43 -8.43 -0.98
N GLY A 230 -5.57 -8.31 -2.00
CA GLY A 230 -5.96 -8.19 -3.40
C GLY A 230 -6.36 -6.78 -3.86
N ALA A 231 -6.36 -5.78 -2.97
CA ALA A 231 -6.78 -4.43 -3.31
C ALA A 231 -5.91 -3.84 -4.44
N MET A 232 -6.56 -3.19 -5.39
CA MET A 232 -5.92 -2.37 -6.43
C MET A 232 -6.13 -0.89 -6.13
N VAL A 233 -5.43 -0.01 -6.84
CA VAL A 233 -5.57 1.45 -6.65
C VAL A 233 -7.02 1.96 -6.76
N LYS A 234 -7.86 1.29 -7.57
CA LYS A 234 -9.28 1.62 -7.73
C LYS A 234 -10.12 1.31 -6.49
N ASN A 235 -9.62 0.49 -5.57
CA ASN A 235 -10.31 0.02 -4.37
C ASN A 235 -10.09 0.93 -3.15
N LEU A 236 -9.15 1.88 -3.22
CA LEU A 236 -8.86 2.81 -2.12
C LEU A 236 -10.09 3.53 -1.57
N ASP A 237 -11.08 3.83 -2.41
CA ASP A 237 -12.29 4.51 -1.95
C ASP A 237 -13.09 3.68 -0.94
N TYR A 238 -13.09 2.35 -1.10
CA TYR A 238 -13.70 1.39 -0.17
C TYR A 238 -12.94 1.31 1.15
N GLU A 239 -11.59 1.29 1.09
CA GLU A 239 -10.75 1.32 2.29
C GLU A 239 -10.93 2.63 3.07
N ILE A 240 -11.03 3.76 2.36
CA ILE A 240 -11.25 5.07 3.00
C ILE A 240 -12.61 5.12 3.71
N ASP A 241 -13.66 4.52 3.16
CA ASP A 241 -14.97 4.47 3.82
C ASP A 241 -14.89 3.72 5.17
N TYR A 242 -14.16 2.60 5.21
CA TYR A 242 -13.87 1.91 6.46
C TYR A 242 -13.02 2.77 7.41
N LEU A 243 -11.93 3.35 6.91
CA LEU A 243 -11.01 4.16 7.71
C LEU A 243 -11.73 5.32 8.39
N LEU A 244 -12.56 6.06 7.64
CA LEU A 244 -13.37 7.16 8.17
C LEU A 244 -14.38 6.67 9.21
N SER A 245 -14.99 5.49 9.00
CA SER A 245 -15.93 4.93 9.98
C SER A 245 -15.28 4.55 11.31
N GLN A 246 -14.00 4.15 11.31
CA GLN A 246 -13.26 3.88 12.55
C GLN A 246 -12.71 5.17 13.15
N TYR A 247 -12.18 6.06 12.32
CA TYR A 247 -11.66 7.37 12.72
C TYR A 247 -12.70 8.21 13.46
N GLU A 248 -13.96 8.19 13.02
CA GLU A 248 -15.04 8.94 13.69
C GLU A 248 -15.36 8.45 15.12
N LYS A 249 -14.93 7.24 15.49
CA LYS A 249 -15.08 6.71 16.84
C LYS A 249 -14.02 7.22 17.80
N GLU A 250 -12.94 7.81 17.29
CA GLU A 250 -11.89 8.41 18.12
C GLU A 250 -12.41 9.66 18.85
N SER A 251 -11.81 9.97 20.00
CA SER A 251 -12.16 11.18 20.74
C SER A 251 -11.75 12.44 19.97
N GLU A 252 -12.37 13.58 20.27
CA GLU A 252 -12.01 14.87 19.66
C GLU A 252 -10.53 15.22 19.86
N GLU A 253 -9.92 14.79 20.96
CA GLU A 253 -8.49 14.97 21.20
C GLU A 253 -7.65 14.26 20.12
N PHE A 254 -7.92 12.97 19.87
CA PHE A 254 -7.23 12.19 18.84
C PHE A 254 -7.62 12.63 17.43
N LYS A 255 -8.84 13.11 17.20
CA LYS A 255 -9.24 13.67 15.91
C LYS A 255 -8.55 15.01 15.60
N ASN A 256 -8.20 15.81 16.61
CA ASN A 256 -7.47 17.06 16.41
C ASN A 256 -5.93 16.95 16.47
N SER A 257 -5.38 15.82 16.91
CA SER A 257 -3.93 15.57 16.97
C SER A 257 -3.25 15.53 15.59
N PHE A 258 -1.91 15.42 15.52
CA PHE A 258 -1.27 14.99 14.28
C PHE A 258 -1.37 13.48 14.06
N LYS A 259 -1.43 13.08 12.79
CA LYS A 259 -1.52 11.69 12.35
C LYS A 259 -0.50 11.37 11.26
N PHE A 260 -0.11 10.10 11.20
CA PHE A 260 0.73 9.56 10.14
C PHE A 260 -0.01 8.43 9.43
N LEU A 261 -0.28 8.61 8.12
CA LEU A 261 -0.93 7.60 7.28
C LEU A 261 0.12 7.00 6.34
N ASN A 262 0.28 5.68 6.38
CA ASN A 262 1.10 4.95 5.41
C ASN A 262 0.23 4.40 4.28
N LEU A 263 0.63 4.62 3.03
CA LEU A 263 -0.10 4.17 1.84
C LEU A 263 0.81 3.37 0.94
N PHE A 264 0.45 2.12 0.65
CA PHE A 264 1.16 1.28 -0.32
C PHE A 264 0.17 0.44 -1.14
N ILE A 265 0.06 0.72 -2.44
CA ILE A 265 -0.98 0.16 -3.30
C ILE A 265 -0.57 0.24 -4.78
N GLY A 266 -0.78 -0.84 -5.52
CA GLY A 266 -0.49 -0.90 -6.96
C GLY A 266 0.14 -2.20 -7.41
N SER A 267 0.64 -3.00 -6.48
CA SER A 267 1.28 -4.29 -6.79
C SER A 267 0.31 -5.27 -7.44
N ASN A 268 -0.97 -5.29 -7.02
CA ASN A 268 -2.02 -6.08 -7.68
C ASN A 268 -2.33 -5.59 -9.11
N ASP A 269 -2.33 -4.27 -9.36
CA ASP A 269 -2.47 -3.72 -10.72
C ASP A 269 -1.28 -4.17 -11.60
N ILE A 270 -0.06 -4.14 -11.06
CA ILE A 270 1.16 -4.58 -11.75
C ILE A 270 1.11 -6.07 -12.07
N CYS A 271 0.66 -6.89 -11.14
CA CYS A 271 0.51 -8.34 -11.31
C CYS A 271 -0.50 -8.77 -12.38
N LEU A 272 -1.29 -7.82 -12.90
CA LEU A 272 -2.32 -8.05 -13.90
C LEU A 272 -2.10 -7.34 -15.24
N ILE A 273 -0.99 -6.62 -15.43
CA ILE A 273 -0.76 -5.84 -16.67
C ILE A 273 -0.75 -6.67 -17.96
N CYS A 274 -0.36 -7.94 -17.88
CA CYS A 274 -0.40 -8.87 -19.02
C CYS A 274 -1.83 -9.29 -19.40
N SER A 275 -2.82 -9.04 -18.53
CA SER A 275 -4.24 -9.16 -18.83
C SER A 275 -4.71 -7.89 -19.53
N HIS A 276 -4.66 -7.88 -20.87
CA HIS A 276 -5.11 -6.76 -21.71
C HIS A 276 -6.61 -6.43 -21.59
N SER A 277 -7.35 -7.15 -20.76
CA SER A 277 -8.79 -7.00 -20.55
C SER A 277 -9.15 -5.99 -19.44
N ILE A 278 -8.17 -5.39 -18.76
CA ILE A 278 -8.42 -4.53 -17.60
C ILE A 278 -8.10 -3.05 -17.92
N PRO A 279 -9.10 -2.24 -18.35
CA PRO A 279 -8.85 -0.92 -18.92
C PRO A 279 -8.41 0.15 -17.92
N TRP A 280 -8.48 -0.12 -16.61
CA TRP A 280 -8.06 0.83 -15.58
C TRP A 280 -6.58 0.72 -15.21
N ILE A 281 -5.88 -0.35 -15.60
CA ILE A 281 -4.46 -0.53 -15.31
C ILE A 281 -3.63 0.32 -16.29
N THR A 282 -3.48 1.60 -15.95
CA THR A 282 -2.64 2.56 -16.69
C THR A 282 -2.06 3.60 -15.72
N GLU A 283 -0.92 4.19 -16.05
CA GLU A 283 -0.29 5.27 -15.28
C GLU A 283 -1.29 6.41 -14.97
N LYS A 284 -2.03 6.87 -15.98
CA LYS A 284 -2.97 8.00 -15.84
C LYS A 284 -4.14 7.69 -14.90
N LYS A 285 -4.65 6.45 -14.93
CA LYS A 285 -5.75 6.04 -14.05
C LYS A 285 -5.24 5.84 -12.63
N PHE A 286 -4.07 5.23 -12.46
CA PHE A 286 -3.40 5.09 -11.17
C PHE A 286 -3.18 6.45 -10.51
N GLU A 287 -2.55 7.40 -11.21
CA GLU A 287 -2.33 8.77 -10.70
C GLU A 287 -3.64 9.41 -10.24
N ARG A 288 -4.69 9.29 -11.06
CA ARG A 288 -6.00 9.88 -10.75
C ARG A 288 -6.68 9.22 -9.54
N TYR A 289 -6.68 7.89 -9.45
CA TYR A 289 -7.28 7.20 -8.30
C TYR A 289 -6.53 7.53 -7.01
N LEU A 290 -5.20 7.54 -7.06
CA LEU A 290 -4.36 7.89 -5.93
C LEU A 290 -4.56 9.35 -5.49
N MET A 291 -4.59 10.31 -6.43
CA MET A 291 -4.92 11.71 -6.10
C MET A 291 -6.32 11.86 -5.49
N ASN A 292 -7.33 11.15 -6.01
CA ASN A 292 -8.67 11.20 -5.45
C ASN A 292 -8.71 10.67 -4.00
N ALA A 293 -8.02 9.56 -3.73
CA ALA A 293 -7.88 9.01 -2.40
C ALA A 293 -7.20 10.00 -1.44
N ILE A 294 -6.09 10.60 -1.86
CA ILE A 294 -5.36 11.61 -1.10
C ILE A 294 -6.24 12.83 -0.80
N GLU A 295 -6.97 13.36 -1.79
CA GLU A 295 -7.88 14.48 -1.58
C GLU A 295 -9.01 14.13 -0.61
N LYS A 296 -9.58 12.92 -0.70
CA LYS A 296 -10.62 12.46 0.23
C LYS A 296 -10.08 12.40 1.66
N ILE A 297 -8.86 11.90 1.87
CA ILE A 297 -8.21 11.94 3.18
C ILE A 297 -7.97 13.39 3.63
N ARG A 298 -7.36 14.23 2.78
CA ARG A 298 -7.06 15.64 3.10
C ARG A 298 -8.28 16.43 3.54
N LEU A 299 -9.44 16.16 2.93
CA LEU A 299 -10.69 16.86 3.23
C LEU A 299 -11.40 16.36 4.49
N ASN A 300 -11.17 15.10 4.92
CA ASN A 300 -11.91 14.48 6.03
C ASN A 300 -11.05 14.21 7.27
N ILE A 301 -9.73 14.10 7.13
CA ILE A 301 -8.79 13.84 8.24
C ILE A 301 -7.81 15.02 8.33
N PRO A 302 -8.01 15.96 9.28
CA PRO A 302 -7.09 17.08 9.47
C PRO A 302 -5.75 16.61 10.08
N ASN A 303 -4.71 17.45 9.95
CA ASN A 303 -3.41 17.28 10.60
C ASN A 303 -2.71 15.95 10.25
N VAL A 304 -2.70 15.59 8.97
CA VAL A 304 -2.19 14.29 8.50
C VAL A 304 -1.00 14.43 7.56
N ILE A 305 0.03 13.62 7.81
CA ILE A 305 1.08 13.33 6.83
C ILE A 305 0.74 12.00 6.16
N ILE A 306 0.68 11.97 4.82
CA ILE A 306 0.57 10.74 4.05
C ILE A 306 1.96 10.37 3.54
N ASN A 307 2.49 9.23 3.98
CA ASN A 307 3.67 8.60 3.41
C ASN A 307 3.23 7.59 2.34
N ILE A 308 3.55 7.86 1.08
CA ILE A 308 3.31 6.94 -0.03
C ILE A 308 4.59 6.13 -0.25
N MET A 309 4.46 4.81 -0.33
CA MET A 309 5.57 3.95 -0.73
C MET A 309 5.67 3.82 -2.25
N ASP A 310 6.90 3.73 -2.75
CA ASP A 310 7.16 3.34 -4.13
C ASP A 310 6.82 1.86 -4.36
N GLU A 311 6.35 1.54 -5.56
CA GLU A 311 6.14 0.18 -6.04
C GLU A 311 7.47 -0.56 -6.17
N PHE A 312 7.48 -1.79 -5.67
CA PHE A 312 8.56 -2.73 -5.90
C PHE A 312 8.47 -3.27 -7.33
N ASN A 313 9.62 -3.61 -7.93
CA ASN A 313 9.62 -4.46 -9.12
C ASN A 313 9.26 -5.89 -8.71
N VAL A 314 7.96 -6.17 -8.57
CA VAL A 314 7.40 -7.46 -8.12
C VAL A 314 7.86 -8.62 -9.02
N SER A 315 8.19 -8.34 -10.28
CA SER A 315 8.73 -9.33 -11.23
C SER A 315 10.00 -10.03 -10.73
N GLN A 316 10.78 -9.39 -9.83
CA GLN A 316 12.01 -9.95 -9.27
C GLN A 316 11.75 -11.23 -8.45
N ILE A 317 10.56 -11.38 -7.88
CA ILE A 317 10.17 -12.56 -7.10
C ILE A 317 10.29 -13.84 -7.93
N TYR A 318 10.03 -13.78 -9.24
CA TYR A 318 10.21 -14.94 -10.12
C TYR A 318 11.65 -15.48 -10.06
N ASN A 319 12.66 -14.61 -10.10
CA ASN A 319 14.06 -15.06 -10.05
C ASN A 319 14.46 -15.51 -8.65
N LEU A 320 13.97 -14.84 -7.60
CA LEU A 320 14.25 -15.20 -6.20
C LEU A 320 13.74 -16.62 -5.87
N THR A 321 12.55 -16.97 -6.35
CA THR A 321 11.87 -18.24 -6.06
C THR A 321 12.25 -19.36 -7.04
N LYS A 322 12.84 -19.03 -8.20
CA LYS A 322 13.21 -20.02 -9.21
C LYS A 322 14.21 -21.03 -8.66
N GLY A 323 13.79 -22.31 -8.64
CA GLY A 323 14.62 -23.42 -8.14
C GLY A 323 14.55 -23.64 -6.63
N GLN A 324 13.78 -22.83 -5.88
CA GLN A 324 13.59 -22.95 -4.43
C GLN A 324 12.54 -24.00 -4.07
N THR A 325 12.60 -25.20 -4.65
CA THR A 325 11.52 -26.21 -4.52
C THR A 325 11.37 -26.80 -3.11
N GLU A 326 12.38 -26.65 -2.26
CA GLU A 326 12.35 -27.08 -0.86
C GLU A 326 11.61 -26.06 0.01
N TYR A 327 11.95 -24.77 -0.08
CA TYR A 327 11.24 -23.73 0.67
C TYR A 327 9.84 -23.48 0.09
N CYS A 328 9.75 -23.33 -1.23
CA CYS A 328 8.50 -23.19 -1.97
C CYS A 328 7.92 -24.57 -2.27
N THR A 329 7.59 -25.31 -1.20
CA THR A 329 6.89 -26.60 -1.34
C THR A 329 5.55 -26.40 -2.05
N LYS A 330 5.14 -27.39 -2.85
CA LYS A 330 4.07 -27.25 -3.85
C LYS A 330 2.69 -26.91 -3.27
N LEU A 331 2.45 -25.63 -3.05
CA LEU A 331 1.29 -24.94 -3.60
C LEU A 331 1.73 -24.21 -4.87
N ALA A 332 2.26 -24.95 -5.85
CA ALA A 332 2.78 -24.42 -7.12
C ALA A 332 1.77 -23.61 -7.96
N ALA A 333 0.53 -23.48 -7.49
CA ALA A 333 -0.51 -22.63 -8.04
C ALA A 333 -0.63 -21.26 -7.33
N LEU A 334 -0.17 -21.09 -6.08
CA LEU A 334 -0.36 -19.86 -5.31
C LEU A 334 0.46 -18.68 -5.84
N PRO A 335 1.78 -18.75 -6.08
CA PRO A 335 2.49 -17.60 -6.65
C PRO A 335 1.95 -17.19 -8.04
N ASN A 336 1.51 -18.16 -8.85
CA ASN A 336 0.81 -17.90 -10.12
C ASN A 336 -0.55 -17.22 -9.91
N PHE A 337 -1.26 -17.53 -8.80
CA PHE A 337 -2.52 -16.90 -8.44
C PHE A 337 -2.31 -15.47 -7.93
N GLU A 338 -1.30 -15.25 -7.10
CA GLU A 338 -0.96 -13.91 -6.59
C GLU A 338 -0.49 -12.98 -7.71
N CYS A 339 0.31 -13.49 -8.65
CA CYS A 339 0.92 -12.67 -9.69
C CYS A 339 1.17 -13.42 -11.00
N GLU A 340 0.09 -13.74 -11.73
CA GLU A 340 0.13 -14.53 -12.98
C GLU A 340 1.18 -14.01 -13.97
N CYS A 341 1.26 -12.68 -14.17
CA CYS A 341 2.22 -12.09 -15.10
C CYS A 341 3.68 -12.41 -14.77
N ALA A 342 4.03 -12.54 -13.49
CA ALA A 342 5.41 -12.79 -13.06
C ALA A 342 5.85 -14.23 -13.32
N PHE A 343 4.97 -15.19 -13.08
CA PHE A 343 5.31 -16.61 -12.99
C PHE A 343 5.04 -17.42 -14.25
N ILE A 344 4.43 -16.81 -15.28
CA ILE A 344 4.44 -17.41 -16.62
C ILE A 344 5.90 -17.67 -17.05
N GLU A 345 6.17 -18.88 -17.53
CA GLU A 345 7.50 -19.30 -17.97
C GLU A 345 7.78 -18.93 -19.43
N GLY A 346 9.03 -19.13 -19.86
CA GLY A 346 9.45 -18.97 -21.25
C GLY A 346 9.41 -17.53 -21.77
N PRO A 347 9.42 -17.35 -23.11
CA PRO A 347 9.49 -16.03 -23.73
C PRO A 347 8.32 -15.10 -23.38
N ILE A 348 7.12 -15.65 -23.19
CA ILE A 348 5.92 -14.89 -22.78
C ILE A 348 6.14 -14.32 -21.38
N GLY A 349 6.60 -15.13 -20.43
CA GLY A 349 6.95 -14.67 -19.09
C GLY A 349 7.96 -13.55 -19.06
N VAL A 350 9.01 -13.64 -19.90
CA VAL A 350 10.02 -12.59 -20.01
C VAL A 350 9.41 -11.28 -20.53
N HIS A 351 8.47 -11.36 -21.47
CA HIS A 351 7.74 -10.19 -21.95
C HIS A 351 6.87 -9.59 -20.84
N ASN A 352 6.08 -10.41 -20.15
CA ASN A 352 5.18 -9.98 -19.09
C ASN A 352 5.94 -9.30 -17.94
N ARG A 353 7.05 -9.89 -17.47
CA ARG A 353 7.90 -9.30 -16.43
C ARG A 353 8.46 -7.93 -16.83
N ARG A 354 8.82 -7.73 -18.11
CA ARG A 354 9.24 -6.40 -18.60
C ARG A 354 8.08 -5.39 -18.58
N GLN A 355 6.86 -5.81 -18.90
CA GLN A 355 5.68 -4.94 -18.80
C GLN A 355 5.38 -4.57 -17.35
N MET A 356 5.56 -5.50 -16.42
CA MET A 356 5.44 -5.24 -14.98
C MET A 356 6.46 -4.21 -14.51
N ASP A 357 7.73 -4.38 -14.85
CA ASP A 357 8.80 -3.43 -14.47
C ASP A 357 8.56 -2.04 -15.08
N GLU A 358 8.09 -1.98 -16.33
CA GLU A 358 7.75 -0.72 -16.99
C GLU A 358 6.58 -0.02 -16.30
N LEU A 359 5.54 -0.76 -15.89
CA LEU A 359 4.39 -0.19 -15.18
C LEU A 359 4.78 0.27 -13.78
N SER A 360 5.56 -0.51 -13.03
CA SER A 360 6.08 -0.15 -11.70
C SER A 360 6.83 1.18 -11.77
N ARG A 361 7.72 1.33 -12.76
CA ARG A 361 8.42 2.60 -13.01
C ARG A 361 7.46 3.75 -13.31
N LYS A 362 6.43 3.53 -14.14
CA LYS A 362 5.43 4.56 -14.44
C LYS A 362 4.62 4.97 -13.21
N TYR A 363 4.27 4.02 -12.34
CA TYR A 363 3.57 4.31 -11.08
C TYR A 363 4.46 5.12 -10.14
N ASN A 364 5.74 4.79 -10.00
CA ASN A 364 6.68 5.57 -9.18
C ASN A 364 6.89 6.98 -9.73
N GLU A 365 6.94 7.17 -11.06
CA GLU A 365 6.95 8.51 -11.65
C GLU A 365 5.64 9.27 -11.41
N ALA A 366 4.49 8.61 -11.37
CA ALA A 366 3.21 9.22 -10.99
C ALA A 366 3.20 9.64 -9.51
N ILE A 367 3.67 8.78 -8.60
CA ILE A 367 3.82 9.09 -7.17
C ILE A 367 4.70 10.32 -6.99
N LYS A 368 5.84 10.38 -7.69
CA LYS A 368 6.74 11.54 -7.66
C LYS A 368 6.04 12.83 -8.11
N ARG A 369 5.24 12.80 -9.18
CA ARG A 369 4.45 13.96 -9.62
C ARG A 369 3.42 14.38 -8.58
N ILE A 370 2.73 13.43 -7.95
CA ILE A 370 1.75 13.69 -6.89
C ILE A 370 2.42 14.36 -5.68
N VAL A 371 3.54 13.80 -5.21
CA VAL A 371 4.32 14.36 -4.08
C VAL A 371 4.79 15.77 -4.44
N GLN A 372 5.32 15.98 -5.65
CA GLN A 372 5.70 17.30 -6.13
C GLN A 372 4.52 18.28 -6.10
N TYR A 373 3.37 17.89 -6.65
CA TYR A 373 2.15 18.72 -6.69
C TYR A 373 1.70 19.22 -5.31
N TYR A 374 1.69 18.34 -4.30
CA TYR A 374 1.33 18.73 -2.94
C TYR A 374 2.41 19.55 -2.26
N SER A 375 3.67 19.26 -2.54
CA SER A 375 4.77 20.04 -2.00
C SER A 375 4.72 21.50 -2.47
N GLU A 376 4.35 21.74 -3.74
CA GLU A 376 4.21 23.08 -4.34
C GLU A 376 3.03 23.89 -3.76
N GLN A 377 2.17 23.24 -2.96
CA GLN A 377 1.02 23.84 -2.28
C GLN A 377 1.12 23.56 -0.77
N PRO A 378 2.09 24.19 -0.08
CA PRO A 378 2.37 23.88 1.32
C PRO A 378 1.16 24.15 2.21
N SER A 379 0.94 23.26 3.17
CA SER A 379 -0.10 23.37 4.20
C SER A 379 0.49 23.07 5.56
N ASN A 380 0.03 23.79 6.59
CA ASN A 380 0.40 23.48 7.96
C ASN A 380 -0.27 22.22 8.49
N THR A 381 -1.38 21.78 7.89
CA THR A 381 -2.17 20.67 8.43
C THR A 381 -2.13 19.43 7.55
N PHE A 382 -1.39 19.47 6.43
CA PHE A 382 -1.39 18.39 5.46
C PHE A 382 -0.09 18.34 4.67
N ALA A 383 0.46 17.14 4.51
CA ALA A 383 1.57 16.90 3.61
C ALA A 383 1.52 15.50 3.00
N VAL A 384 2.10 15.37 1.81
CA VAL A 384 2.36 14.09 1.17
C VAL A 384 3.87 13.96 1.03
N ILE A 385 4.40 12.85 1.53
CA ILE A 385 5.82 12.51 1.47
C ILE A 385 5.98 11.16 0.81
N ASN A 386 7.18 10.90 0.31
CA ASN A 386 7.57 9.63 -0.25
C ASN A 386 9.07 9.44 -0.05
N HIS A 387 9.48 8.19 0.16
CA HIS A 387 10.87 7.79 0.24
C HIS A 387 11.15 6.87 -0.94
N HIS A 388 12.01 7.33 -1.84
CA HIS A 388 12.33 6.56 -3.04
C HIS A 388 13.25 5.39 -2.69
N PHE A 389 12.70 4.18 -2.67
CA PHE A 389 13.43 2.95 -2.37
C PHE A 389 13.33 1.96 -3.52
N GLU A 390 14.48 1.47 -3.97
CA GLU A 390 14.57 0.41 -4.96
C GLU A 390 15.07 -0.86 -4.28
N TYR A 391 14.14 -1.76 -3.92
CA TYR A 391 14.45 -3.02 -3.26
C TYR A 391 15.00 -4.03 -4.27
N ILE A 392 16.21 -4.51 -4.03
CA ILE A 392 16.88 -5.52 -4.87
C ILE A 392 16.48 -6.90 -4.36
N LEU A 393 15.23 -7.30 -4.59
CA LEU A 393 14.65 -8.55 -4.07
C LEU A 393 15.45 -9.79 -4.47
N THR A 394 16.10 -9.78 -5.64
CA THR A 394 16.99 -10.87 -6.06
C THR A 394 18.21 -11.08 -5.15
N SER A 395 18.56 -10.10 -4.31
CA SER A 395 19.63 -10.21 -3.31
C SER A 395 19.15 -10.76 -1.96
N PHE A 396 17.85 -10.95 -1.78
CA PHE A 396 17.27 -11.30 -0.49
C PHE A 396 17.30 -12.82 -0.29
N PRO A 397 17.39 -13.31 0.95
CA PRO A 397 17.24 -14.73 1.21
C PRO A 397 15.79 -15.15 0.94
N ILE A 398 15.58 -16.43 0.60
CA ILE A 398 14.23 -16.91 0.24
C ILE A 398 13.23 -16.80 1.40
N ASP A 399 13.71 -16.88 2.65
CA ASP A 399 12.93 -16.72 3.87
C ASP A 399 12.53 -15.26 4.18
N SER A 400 12.90 -14.32 3.30
CA SER A 400 12.32 -12.99 3.26
C SER A 400 10.89 -12.98 2.70
N LEU A 401 10.47 -14.07 2.03
CA LEU A 401 9.09 -14.27 1.57
C LEU A 401 8.36 -15.24 2.51
N SER A 402 7.05 -15.09 2.61
CA SER A 402 6.19 -16.02 3.33
C SER A 402 6.38 -17.42 2.77
N CYS A 403 6.48 -18.39 3.67
CA CYS A 403 6.56 -19.80 3.32
C CYS A 403 5.21 -20.37 2.84
N VAL A 404 4.11 -19.60 2.98
CA VAL A 404 2.76 -19.99 2.53
C VAL A 404 2.65 -19.94 1.01
N ASP A 405 3.05 -18.81 0.42
CA ASP A 405 2.84 -18.53 -1.00
C ASP A 405 4.13 -18.25 -1.77
N CYS A 406 5.27 -18.13 -1.08
CA CYS A 406 6.54 -17.71 -1.68
C CYS A 406 6.45 -16.41 -2.49
N PHE A 407 5.60 -15.49 -2.05
CA PHE A 407 5.31 -14.26 -2.77
C PHE A 407 5.25 -13.06 -1.82
N HIS A 408 4.37 -13.11 -0.82
CA HIS A 408 4.21 -12.00 0.11
C HIS A 408 5.42 -11.89 1.06
N PRO A 409 5.73 -10.70 1.59
CA PRO A 409 6.80 -10.54 2.56
C PRO A 409 6.58 -11.41 3.82
N SER A 410 7.63 -12.10 4.30
CA SER A 410 7.62 -12.68 5.64
C SER A 410 7.77 -11.59 6.70
N THR A 411 7.57 -11.93 7.97
CA THR A 411 7.90 -11.06 9.10
C THR A 411 9.30 -10.47 8.93
N LYS A 412 10.32 -11.23 8.48
CA LYS A 412 11.68 -10.71 8.31
C LYS A 412 11.77 -9.55 7.31
N LEU A 413 11.09 -9.63 6.18
CA LEU A 413 11.06 -8.55 5.20
C LEU A 413 10.23 -7.36 5.70
N HIS A 414 9.11 -7.60 6.38
CA HIS A 414 8.37 -6.56 7.07
C HIS A 414 9.24 -5.76 8.04
N GLN A 415 10.07 -6.43 8.84
CA GLN A 415 11.01 -5.78 9.76
C GLN A 415 12.05 -4.93 9.03
N LEU A 416 12.59 -5.41 7.90
CA LEU A 416 13.54 -4.67 7.08
C LEU A 416 12.91 -3.39 6.50
N VAL A 417 11.69 -3.50 5.96
CA VAL A 417 10.94 -2.36 5.41
C VAL A 417 10.63 -1.33 6.50
N ALA A 418 10.14 -1.76 7.67
CA ALA A 418 9.85 -0.89 8.80
C ALA A 418 11.08 -0.09 9.24
N LYS A 419 12.23 -0.77 9.43
CA LYS A 419 13.50 -0.12 9.80
C LYS A 419 13.99 0.84 8.71
N THR A 420 13.85 0.46 7.45
CA THR A 420 14.30 1.27 6.31
C THR A 420 13.51 2.57 6.20
N LEU A 421 12.18 2.50 6.33
CA LEU A 421 11.30 3.67 6.36
C LEU A 421 11.54 4.53 7.60
N TRP A 422 11.60 3.92 8.78
CA TRP A 422 11.80 4.64 10.03
C TRP A 422 13.10 5.46 10.03
N ASN A 423 14.19 4.83 9.59
CA ASN A 423 15.50 5.48 9.55
C ASN A 423 15.58 6.57 8.48
N SER A 424 14.66 6.62 7.51
CA SER A 424 14.67 7.63 6.46
C SER A 424 13.83 8.86 6.77
N LEU A 425 12.81 8.75 7.64
CA LEU A 425 11.88 9.83 7.98
C LEU A 425 12.57 11.18 8.32
N PRO A 426 13.73 11.23 9.02
CA PRO A 426 14.41 12.48 9.33
C PRO A 426 15.19 13.13 8.17
N PHE A 427 15.24 12.50 6.99
CA PHE A 427 16.14 12.89 5.91
C PHE A 427 15.41 13.08 4.58
N SER A 428 15.72 14.17 3.89
CA SER A 428 15.29 14.40 2.51
C SER A 428 15.95 13.36 1.59
N SER A 429 15.16 12.60 0.83
CA SER A 429 15.71 11.70 -0.20
C SER A 429 15.85 12.45 -1.53
N LEU A 430 17.09 12.68 -1.98
CA LEU A 430 17.38 13.17 -3.33
C LEU A 430 17.64 11.97 -4.23
N GLY A 431 16.57 11.30 -4.66
CA GLY A 431 16.62 10.18 -5.61
C GLY A 431 16.55 8.78 -4.98
N PRO A 432 16.47 7.73 -5.82
CA PRO A 432 16.24 6.36 -5.38
C PRO A 432 17.43 5.84 -4.57
N LYS A 433 17.11 5.29 -3.38
CA LYS A 433 18.06 4.57 -2.53
C LYS A 433 17.90 3.08 -2.81
N LEU A 434 18.98 2.43 -3.23
CA LEU A 434 19.00 0.98 -3.37
C LEU A 434 18.93 0.34 -1.99
N VAL A 435 18.04 -0.65 -1.82
CA VAL A 435 17.89 -1.40 -0.57
C VAL A 435 18.29 -2.86 -0.84
N ASN A 436 19.42 -3.25 -0.26
CA ASN A 436 19.88 -4.64 -0.24
C ASN A 436 19.43 -5.32 1.05
N TRP A 437 19.54 -6.65 1.09
CA TRP A 437 19.28 -7.38 2.32
C TRP A 437 20.30 -7.02 3.41
N GLU A 438 19.80 -6.66 4.58
CA GLU A 438 20.59 -6.35 5.77
C GLU A 438 19.94 -7.03 6.99
N SER A 439 20.40 -8.23 7.31
CA SER A 439 19.82 -9.04 8.40
C SER A 439 19.93 -8.38 9.78
N ASP A 440 20.96 -7.55 9.98
CA ASP A 440 21.24 -6.88 11.25
C ASP A 440 20.94 -5.37 11.22
N LYS A 441 20.16 -4.90 10.23
CA LYS A 441 19.79 -3.48 10.11
C LYS A 441 19.29 -2.97 11.46
N LYS A 442 19.91 -1.90 11.93
CA LYS A 442 19.62 -1.26 13.22
C LYS A 442 18.51 -0.21 13.08
N ILE A 443 17.86 0.07 14.19
CA ILE A 443 16.87 1.13 14.32
C ILE A 443 17.60 2.40 14.74
N ARG A 444 17.38 3.50 14.02
CA ARG A 444 17.88 4.81 14.41
C ARG A 444 17.01 5.41 15.50
N CYS A 445 17.63 5.86 16.58
CA CYS A 445 16.95 6.63 17.61
C CYS A 445 16.76 8.09 17.17
N TRP A 446 15.61 8.65 17.52
CA TRP A 446 15.32 10.06 17.29
C TRP A 446 15.84 10.93 18.43
N ASN A 447 16.26 12.15 18.08
CA ASN A 447 16.63 13.22 19.01
C ASN A 447 15.70 14.43 18.88
N GLU A 448 15.90 15.44 19.73
CA GLU A 448 15.04 16.62 19.82
C GLU A 448 15.04 17.50 18.55
N GLN A 449 16.10 17.41 17.74
CA GLN A 449 16.31 18.21 16.53
C GLN A 449 15.76 17.52 15.28
N ASP A 450 15.56 16.20 15.32
CA ASP A 450 15.00 15.45 14.22
C ASP A 450 13.55 15.88 13.94
N ARG A 451 13.18 15.87 12.67
CA ARG A 451 11.82 16.14 12.19
C ARG A 451 11.49 15.21 11.06
N ILE A 452 10.23 14.77 10.96
CA ILE A 452 9.74 14.13 9.74
C ILE A 452 9.96 15.11 8.58
N ARG A 453 10.80 14.73 7.62
CA ARG A 453 11.14 15.59 6.49
C ARG A 453 10.06 15.51 5.43
N ILE A 454 9.43 16.66 5.17
CA ILE A 454 8.42 16.82 4.12
C ILE A 454 9.06 17.31 2.80
N ARG A 455 10.30 17.84 2.86
CA ARG A 455 11.11 18.25 1.71
C ARG A 455 12.60 18.11 2.03
#